data_AF-A0A445ALR6-F1
#
_entry.id   AF-A0A445ALR6-F1
#
_cell.length_a   1.000
_cell.length_b   1.000
_cell.length_c   1.000
_cell.angle_alpha   90.00
_cell.angle_beta   90.00
_cell.angle_gamma   90.00
#
_symmetry.space_group_name_H-M   'P 1'
#
loop_
_entity.id
_entity.type
_entity.pdbx_description
1 polymer ?
#
loop_
_entity_poly.entity_id
_entity_poly.type
_entity_poly.pdbx_seq_one_letter_code
_entity_poly.pdbx_strand_id
1 'polypeptide(L)'
;MNVLAFKLPSPLLSLFLFISFFSKIKCIHIYIIPFIFFFILNLKLNKISISIYNQVVVLLLINMSLLLSHHYYHQQHYYSSKSLFIFLHLLASTGLWVSATTFTFENKCEHTVWPGILGKPDLGATGFELRGGDTRSFNAPPAWSGRFWARTGCKFDDSGHGACSTGDCGSGEVNCNGNGAAPPATLAEFTLGGGAQDYYDVSLVDGYNVPMVVEASGGTGSCAATGCGADLNRRCPEELRVDGGDACNSACRAFGKAEYCCDGEFGSPAACKPSVYSEIFKSACPKAYSYAFDDATSTFTCSGADYTITFCPTSLPSLKSLMDSGAGSSVEQAAVATKSWIANLATGASTRTQHFAPSISPFFVALTFIILSNLIS
;
A
#
# COMPACT_ATOMS: atom_id res chain seq x y z
N MET A 1 -26.43 23.60 43.12
CA MET A 1 -25.07 23.09 43.37
C MET A 1 -24.71 22.14 42.25
N ASN A 2 -23.84 22.61 41.35
CA ASN A 2 -23.36 21.89 40.17
C ASN A 2 -22.46 20.72 40.58
N VAL A 3 -22.71 19.53 40.04
CA VAL A 3 -21.71 18.46 39.96
C VAL A 3 -21.39 18.28 38.48
N LEU A 4 -20.17 18.68 38.11
CA LEU A 4 -19.56 18.47 36.81
C LEU A 4 -19.48 16.97 36.50
N ALA A 5 -20.25 16.51 35.52
CA ALA A 5 -20.07 15.19 34.92
C ALA A 5 -18.89 15.25 33.93
N PHE A 6 -17.71 14.88 34.38
CA PHE A 6 -16.57 14.63 33.48
C PHE A 6 -16.85 13.38 32.64
N LYS A 7 -17.04 13.57 31.34
CA LYS A 7 -17.17 12.49 30.36
C LYS A 7 -15.75 11.98 30.05
N LEU A 8 -15.29 10.97 30.78
CA LEU A 8 -14.01 10.33 30.49
C LEU A 8 -14.10 9.55 29.14
N PRO A 9 -13.03 9.54 28.32
CA PRO A 9 -12.94 8.68 27.14
C PRO A 9 -13.20 7.21 27.50
N SER A 10 -13.92 6.49 26.65
CA SER A 10 -14.27 5.06 26.83
C SER A 10 -13.14 4.15 27.34
N PRO A 11 -11.87 4.25 26.90
CA PRO A 11 -10.80 3.38 27.42
C PRO A 11 -10.38 3.70 28.86
N LEU A 12 -10.48 4.96 29.29
CA LEU A 12 -10.13 5.38 30.66
C LEU A 12 -11.19 4.94 31.66
N LEU A 13 -12.47 4.92 31.25
CA LEU A 13 -13.56 4.41 32.09
C LEU A 13 -13.44 2.89 32.31
N SER A 14 -13.05 2.13 31.29
CA SER A 14 -12.78 0.69 31.41
C SER A 14 -11.59 0.41 32.34
N LEU A 15 -10.50 1.18 32.23
CA LEU A 15 -9.35 1.06 33.13
C LEU A 15 -9.70 1.45 34.58
N PHE A 16 -10.54 2.46 34.77
CA PHE A 16 -10.97 2.90 36.10
C PHE A 16 -11.90 1.88 36.78
N LEU A 17 -12.86 1.33 36.04
CA LEU A 17 -13.72 0.24 36.52
C LEU A 17 -12.92 -1.05 36.79
N PHE A 18 -11.90 -1.33 35.98
CA PHE A 18 -10.95 -2.41 36.20
C PHE A 18 -10.18 -2.21 37.52
N ILE A 19 -9.52 -1.06 37.72
CA ILE A 19 -8.80 -0.76 38.96
C ILE A 19 -9.73 -0.78 40.19
N SER A 20 -10.96 -0.27 40.06
CA SER A 20 -11.94 -0.22 41.15
C SER A 20 -12.50 -1.59 41.54
N PHE A 21 -12.73 -2.49 40.60
CA PHE A 21 -13.20 -3.85 40.87
C PHE A 21 -12.13 -4.69 41.59
N PHE A 22 -10.86 -4.44 41.26
CA PHE A 22 -9.71 -5.23 41.69
C PHE A 22 -8.99 -4.67 42.95
N SER A 23 -9.25 -3.43 43.35
CA SER A 23 -8.76 -2.80 44.60
C SER A 23 -9.05 -3.61 45.89
N LYS A 24 -10.01 -4.53 45.86
CA LYS A 24 -10.37 -5.38 47.01
C LYS A 24 -9.47 -6.62 47.21
N ILE A 25 -8.51 -6.90 46.31
CA ILE A 25 -7.68 -8.12 46.34
C ILE A 25 -6.23 -7.76 46.70
N LYS A 26 -5.75 -8.24 47.86
CA LYS A 26 -4.49 -7.82 48.53
C LYS A 26 -3.15 -8.13 47.80
N CYS A 27 -3.15 -8.75 46.61
CA CYS A 27 -1.92 -9.19 45.92
C CYS A 27 -1.60 -8.45 44.60
N ILE A 28 -2.21 -7.30 44.36
CA ILE A 28 -2.21 -6.64 43.04
C ILE A 28 -0.99 -5.77 42.72
N HIS A 29 -0.34 -5.21 43.74
CA HIS A 29 0.70 -4.20 43.53
C HIS A 29 1.95 -4.71 42.80
N ILE A 30 2.26 -6.00 42.92
CA ILE A 30 3.48 -6.60 42.35
C ILE A 30 3.38 -6.79 40.84
N TYR A 31 2.17 -7.06 40.32
CA TYR A 31 1.98 -7.42 38.91
C TYR A 31 1.40 -6.28 38.05
N ILE A 32 0.60 -5.38 38.64
CA ILE A 32 -0.09 -4.33 37.89
C ILE A 32 0.81 -3.11 37.65
N ILE A 33 1.68 -2.73 38.59
CA ILE A 33 2.48 -1.51 38.49
C ILE A 33 3.51 -1.56 37.34
N PRO A 34 4.30 -2.64 37.17
CA PRO A 34 5.24 -2.74 36.05
C PRO A 34 4.52 -2.74 34.69
N PHE A 35 3.32 -3.31 34.66
CA PHE A 35 2.49 -3.41 33.46
C PHE A 35 1.86 -2.07 33.06
N ILE A 36 1.35 -1.30 34.02
CA ILE A 36 0.88 0.08 33.78
C ILE A 36 2.03 0.95 33.27
N PHE A 37 3.25 0.77 33.79
CA PHE A 37 4.42 1.51 33.32
C PHE A 37 4.81 1.13 31.89
N PHE A 38 4.87 -0.17 31.56
CA PHE A 38 5.10 -0.65 30.19
C PHE A 38 4.01 -0.16 29.21
N PHE A 39 2.75 -0.17 29.64
CA PHE A 39 1.60 0.29 28.87
C PHE A 39 1.63 1.81 28.59
N ILE A 40 1.92 2.63 29.60
CA ILE A 40 2.05 4.09 29.46
C ILE A 40 3.24 4.44 28.55
N LEU A 41 4.35 3.71 28.66
CA LEU A 41 5.53 3.93 27.82
C LEU A 41 5.23 3.65 26.33
N ASN A 42 4.49 2.58 26.04
CA ASN A 42 4.14 2.21 24.67
C ASN A 42 3.02 3.07 24.06
N LEU A 43 2.07 3.55 24.87
CA LEU A 43 1.09 4.56 24.44
C LEU A 43 1.76 5.89 24.06
N LYS A 44 2.74 6.33 24.85
CA LYS A 44 3.47 7.58 24.61
C LYS A 44 4.36 7.52 23.36
N LEU A 45 4.67 6.33 22.86
CA LEU A 45 5.45 6.10 21.64
C LEU A 45 4.60 5.95 20.36
N ASN A 46 3.27 6.07 20.44
CA ASN A 46 2.36 6.02 19.29
C ASN A 46 2.46 4.74 18.42
N LYS A 47 2.91 3.62 19.00
CA LYS A 47 3.22 2.37 18.28
C LYS A 47 2.07 1.37 18.17
N ILE A 48 0.87 1.65 18.69
CA ILE A 48 -0.20 0.63 18.81
C ILE A 48 -1.54 1.19 18.28
N SER A 49 -2.12 0.51 17.28
CA SER A 49 -3.45 0.78 16.72
C SER A 49 -4.59 0.27 17.63
N ILE A 50 -5.77 0.90 17.58
CA ILE A 50 -6.95 0.58 18.42
C ILE A 50 -7.45 -0.87 18.22
N SER A 51 -7.25 -1.44 17.03
CA SER A 51 -7.58 -2.85 16.78
C SER A 51 -6.68 -3.80 17.58
N ILE A 52 -5.40 -3.45 17.71
CA ILE A 52 -4.41 -4.19 18.50
C ILE A 52 -4.73 -4.06 20.00
N TYR A 53 -5.20 -2.89 20.45
CA TYR A 53 -5.68 -2.68 21.82
C TYR A 53 -6.80 -3.66 22.20
N ASN A 54 -7.84 -3.79 21.38
CA ASN A 54 -8.96 -4.68 21.68
C ASN A 54 -8.55 -6.16 21.69
N GLN A 55 -7.67 -6.59 20.78
CA GLN A 55 -7.19 -7.97 20.74
C GLN A 55 -6.31 -8.31 21.95
N VAL A 56 -5.41 -7.40 22.35
CA VAL A 56 -4.57 -7.57 23.54
C VAL A 56 -5.42 -7.61 24.81
N VAL A 57 -6.45 -6.74 24.92
CA VAL A 57 -7.39 -6.74 26.06
C VAL A 57 -8.19 -8.04 26.14
N VAL A 58 -8.72 -8.55 25.02
CA VAL A 58 -9.46 -9.83 25.00
C VAL A 58 -8.57 -10.99 25.42
N LEU A 59 -7.33 -11.05 24.92
CA LEU A 59 -6.38 -12.10 25.28
C LEU A 59 -5.94 -12.02 26.76
N LEU A 60 -5.82 -10.81 27.30
CA LEU A 60 -5.54 -10.59 28.72
C LEU A 60 -6.72 -11.03 29.60
N LEU A 61 -7.96 -10.77 29.19
CA LEU A 61 -9.15 -11.21 29.91
C LEU A 61 -9.28 -12.74 29.90
N ILE A 62 -8.95 -13.41 28.79
CA ILE A 62 -8.94 -14.89 28.69
C ILE A 62 -7.84 -15.47 29.60
N ASN A 63 -6.63 -14.93 29.55
CA ASN A 63 -5.52 -15.39 30.41
C ASN A 63 -5.76 -15.13 31.90
N MET A 64 -6.37 -13.98 32.26
CA MET A 64 -6.79 -13.69 33.64
C MET A 64 -7.92 -14.61 34.10
N SER A 65 -8.87 -14.95 33.22
CA SER A 65 -9.93 -15.91 33.53
C SER A 65 -9.35 -17.30 33.81
N LEU A 66 -8.37 -17.75 33.01
CA LEU A 66 -7.65 -19.00 33.23
C LEU A 66 -6.83 -19.00 34.53
N LEU A 67 -6.18 -17.89 34.86
CA LEU A 67 -5.46 -17.71 36.14
C LEU A 67 -6.41 -17.71 37.33
N LEU A 68 -7.58 -17.10 37.23
CA LEU A 68 -8.62 -17.13 38.27
C LEU A 68 -9.23 -18.54 38.42
N SER A 69 -9.47 -19.25 37.32
CA SER A 69 -9.89 -20.65 37.33
C SER A 69 -8.83 -21.57 37.95
N HIS A 70 -7.55 -21.32 37.66
CA HIS A 70 -6.43 -22.03 38.27
C HIS A 70 -6.29 -21.69 39.76
N HIS A 71 -6.51 -20.43 40.16
CA HIS A 71 -6.46 -19.98 41.56
C HIS A 71 -7.67 -20.49 42.38
N TYR A 72 -8.82 -20.72 41.74
CA TYR A 72 -10.00 -21.38 42.34
C TYR A 72 -9.76 -22.88 42.57
N TYR A 73 -9.03 -23.54 41.66
CA TYR A 73 -8.68 -24.97 41.80
C TYR A 73 -7.58 -25.24 42.85
N HIS A 74 -6.75 -24.25 43.19
CA HIS A 74 -5.51 -24.46 43.95
C HIS A 74 -5.46 -23.86 45.37
N GLN A 75 -6.60 -23.75 46.06
CA GLN A 75 -6.67 -23.32 47.47
C GLN A 75 -6.00 -24.30 48.49
N GLN A 76 -5.19 -25.29 48.07
CA GLN A 76 -4.58 -26.27 48.99
C GLN A 76 -3.06 -26.50 48.90
N HIS A 77 -2.30 -25.91 47.97
CA HIS A 77 -0.85 -26.18 47.95
C HIS A 77 0.04 -24.95 47.77
N TYR A 78 0.99 -24.86 48.71
CA TYR A 78 2.10 -23.95 48.90
C TYR A 78 2.84 -23.60 47.58
N TYR A 79 3.08 -22.31 47.33
CA TYR A 79 3.70 -21.77 46.12
C TYR A 79 5.12 -22.31 45.89
N SER A 80 5.38 -22.95 44.74
CA SER A 80 6.72 -23.34 44.28
C SER A 80 7.21 -22.37 43.21
N SER A 81 8.39 -21.78 43.41
CA SER A 81 9.11 -20.88 42.47
C SER A 81 9.10 -21.38 41.01
N LYS A 82 9.05 -22.70 40.80
CA LYS A 82 9.01 -23.34 39.47
C LYS A 82 7.77 -22.98 38.64
N SER A 83 6.62 -22.71 39.26
CA SER A 83 5.38 -22.38 38.53
C SER A 83 5.42 -20.98 37.90
N LEU A 84 6.08 -20.02 38.58
CA LEU A 84 6.28 -18.67 38.05
C LEU A 84 7.24 -18.66 36.85
N PHE A 85 8.29 -19.47 36.89
CA PHE A 85 9.22 -19.63 35.76
C PHE A 85 8.54 -20.29 34.54
N ILE A 86 7.67 -21.28 34.76
CA ILE A 86 6.87 -21.90 33.68
C ILE A 86 5.91 -20.88 33.06
N PHE A 87 5.25 -20.05 33.88
CA PHE A 87 4.37 -18.99 33.39
C PHE A 87 5.11 -17.89 32.61
N LEU A 88 6.28 -17.43 33.07
CA LEU A 88 7.12 -16.48 32.32
C LEU A 88 7.66 -17.08 31.02
N HIS A 89 8.03 -18.37 31.01
CA HIS A 89 8.43 -19.06 29.77
C HIS A 89 7.26 -19.24 28.81
N LEU A 90 6.05 -19.52 29.30
CA LEU A 90 4.84 -19.57 28.49
C LEU A 90 4.56 -18.19 27.86
N LEU A 91 4.57 -17.11 28.64
CA LEU A 91 4.40 -15.72 28.15
C LEU A 91 5.48 -15.32 27.13
N ALA A 92 6.75 -15.71 27.35
CA ALA A 92 7.84 -15.45 26.42
C ALA A 92 7.73 -16.31 25.15
N SER A 93 7.18 -17.53 25.24
CA SER A 93 6.95 -18.43 24.10
C SER A 93 5.71 -18.09 23.28
N THR A 94 4.72 -17.41 23.88
CA THR A 94 3.53 -16.89 23.19
C THR A 94 3.73 -15.46 22.68
N GLY A 95 4.97 -15.05 22.40
CA GLY A 95 5.24 -13.81 21.69
C GLY A 95 4.42 -13.80 20.40
N LEU A 96 3.29 -13.10 20.41
CA LEU A 96 2.50 -12.85 19.22
C LEU A 96 3.38 -11.98 18.33
N TRP A 97 3.99 -12.62 17.34
CA TRP A 97 4.64 -11.92 16.24
C TRP A 97 3.53 -11.21 15.46
N VAL A 98 3.17 -10.01 15.89
CA VAL A 98 2.33 -9.12 15.10
C VAL A 98 3.21 -8.60 13.98
N SER A 99 3.16 -9.27 12.84
CA SER A 99 3.74 -8.76 11.60
C SER A 99 2.84 -7.63 11.10
N ALA A 100 3.42 -6.44 10.92
CA ALA A 100 2.75 -5.30 10.32
C ALA A 100 3.59 -4.83 9.13
N THR A 101 2.93 -4.49 8.03
CA THR A 101 3.59 -3.95 6.84
C THR A 101 3.77 -2.45 7.02
N THR A 102 4.98 -1.97 6.85
CA THR A 102 5.30 -0.54 6.92
C THR A 102 5.16 0.08 5.54
N PHE A 103 4.31 1.11 5.43
CA PHE A 103 4.24 1.99 4.28
C PHE A 103 5.01 3.27 4.58
N THR A 104 6.05 3.56 3.82
CA THR A 104 6.83 4.81 3.92
C THR A 104 6.53 5.70 2.73
N PHE A 105 6.09 6.91 3.00
CA PHE A 105 5.81 7.94 2.00
C PHE A 105 7.02 8.87 1.92
N GLU A 106 7.54 9.09 0.72
CA GLU A 106 8.65 10.01 0.47
C GLU A 106 8.22 11.03 -0.58
N ASN A 107 8.35 12.32 -0.26
CA ASN A 107 8.10 13.38 -1.23
C ASN A 107 9.42 13.90 -1.80
N LYS A 108 9.76 13.51 -3.03
CA LYS A 108 10.90 14.06 -3.78
C LYS A 108 10.50 15.21 -4.71
N CYS A 109 9.25 15.65 -4.67
CA CYS A 109 8.83 16.83 -5.40
C CYS A 109 9.43 18.08 -4.75
N GLU A 110 9.68 19.13 -5.55
CA GLU A 110 10.14 20.43 -5.02
C GLU A 110 9.04 21.18 -4.24
N HIS A 111 7.79 20.73 -4.36
CA HIS A 111 6.62 21.30 -3.70
C HIS A 111 6.02 20.33 -2.68
N THR A 112 5.25 20.89 -1.74
CA THR A 112 4.47 20.10 -0.78
C THR A 112 3.37 19.32 -1.50
N VAL A 113 3.21 18.06 -1.14
CA VAL A 113 2.06 17.23 -1.51
C VAL A 113 1.26 16.88 -0.26
N TRP A 114 -0.02 16.56 -0.44
CA TRP A 114 -0.87 16.11 0.66
C TRP A 114 -1.37 14.71 0.38
N PRO A 115 -0.66 13.65 0.79
CA PRO A 115 -1.11 12.29 0.52
C PRO A 115 -2.48 12.00 1.14
N GLY A 116 -3.28 11.23 0.41
CA GLY A 116 -4.54 10.65 0.87
C GLY A 116 -4.39 9.15 1.08
N ILE A 117 -5.10 8.63 2.08
CA ILE A 117 -5.14 7.20 2.42
C ILE A 117 -6.60 6.76 2.46
N LEU A 118 -6.94 5.75 1.64
CA LEU A 118 -8.22 5.07 1.71
C LEU A 118 -7.98 3.57 1.94
N GLY A 119 -8.50 3.04 3.04
CA GLY A 119 -8.47 1.61 3.33
C GLY A 119 -9.10 1.30 4.68
N LYS A 120 -9.28 0.02 5.01
CA LYS A 120 -9.85 -0.40 6.30
C LYS A 120 -8.99 -1.48 6.97
N PRO A 121 -8.71 -1.37 8.28
CA PRO A 121 -8.96 -0.22 9.15
C PRO A 121 -8.11 1.01 8.77
N ASP A 122 -8.46 2.17 9.33
CA ASP A 122 -7.65 3.39 9.20
C ASP A 122 -6.25 3.17 9.78
N LEU A 123 -5.23 3.69 9.09
CA LEU A 123 -3.82 3.54 9.48
C LEU A 123 -3.36 4.60 10.50
N GLY A 124 -4.29 5.37 11.07
CA GLY A 124 -4.04 6.47 11.99
C GLY A 124 -4.17 7.87 11.38
N ALA A 125 -4.21 7.97 10.05
CA ALA A 125 -4.60 9.17 9.31
C ALA A 125 -5.24 8.76 7.98
N THR A 126 -6.14 9.60 7.44
CA THR A 126 -6.70 9.44 6.08
C THR A 126 -6.18 10.50 5.11
N GLY A 127 -5.47 11.51 5.60
CA GLY A 127 -4.69 12.43 4.79
C GLY A 127 -3.72 13.25 5.65
N PHE A 128 -2.65 13.77 5.05
CA PHE A 128 -1.63 14.54 5.76
C PHE A 128 -0.83 15.45 4.83
N GLU A 129 -0.14 16.46 5.38
CA GLU A 129 0.87 17.27 4.67
C GLU A 129 2.22 16.53 4.63
N LEU A 130 2.89 16.56 3.48
CA LEU A 130 4.24 16.03 3.30
C LEU A 130 5.07 17.01 2.45
N ARG A 131 6.01 17.73 3.07
CA ARG A 131 6.83 18.74 2.39
C ARG A 131 7.88 18.11 1.49
N GLY A 132 8.42 18.88 0.56
CA GLY A 132 9.52 18.41 -0.30
C GLY A 132 10.72 17.99 0.54
N GLY A 133 11.20 16.76 0.30
CA GLY A 133 12.28 16.12 1.05
C GLY A 133 11.84 15.38 2.32
N ASP A 134 10.59 15.51 2.76
CA ASP A 134 10.11 14.84 3.97
C ASP A 134 9.67 13.39 3.71
N THR A 135 9.73 12.59 4.77
CA THR A 135 9.23 11.22 4.81
C THR A 135 8.25 11.00 5.95
N ARG A 136 7.26 10.13 5.77
CA ARG A 136 6.34 9.70 6.84
C ARG A 136 5.95 8.24 6.67
N SER A 137 5.88 7.49 7.77
CA SER A 137 5.52 6.06 7.72
C SER A 137 4.25 5.73 8.51
N PHE A 138 3.56 4.68 8.06
CA PHE A 138 2.36 4.11 8.68
C PHE A 138 2.45 2.58 8.68
N ASN A 139 1.82 1.96 9.67
CA ASN A 139 1.79 0.50 9.78
C ASN A 139 0.40 -0.03 9.43
N ALA A 140 0.35 -0.92 8.45
CA ALA A 140 -0.86 -1.62 8.07
C ALA A 140 -0.93 -3.01 8.72
N PRO A 141 -2.13 -3.43 9.19
CA PRO A 141 -2.31 -4.78 9.69
C PRO A 141 -2.22 -5.81 8.55
N PRO A 142 -2.01 -7.09 8.87
CA PRO A 142 -2.21 -8.20 7.94
C PRO A 142 -3.57 -8.11 7.23
N ALA A 143 -3.61 -8.52 5.96
CA ALA A 143 -4.82 -8.50 5.14
C ALA A 143 -5.42 -7.11 4.86
N TRP A 144 -4.67 -6.03 5.09
CA TRP A 144 -5.12 -4.68 4.73
C TRP A 144 -5.20 -4.50 3.21
N SER A 145 -6.25 -3.84 2.74
CA SER A 145 -6.40 -3.44 1.35
C SER A 145 -6.84 -1.98 1.29
N GLY A 146 -6.29 -1.27 0.32
CA GLY A 146 -6.52 0.15 0.16
C GLY A 146 -5.65 0.76 -0.91
N ARG A 147 -5.69 2.09 -0.97
CA ARG A 147 -4.99 2.88 -1.96
C ARG A 147 -4.50 4.20 -1.40
N PHE A 148 -3.45 4.70 -2.03
CA PHE A 148 -2.79 5.95 -1.72
C PHE A 148 -2.70 6.83 -2.95
N TRP A 149 -2.71 8.14 -2.75
CA TRP A 149 -2.49 9.12 -3.82
C TRP A 149 -1.87 10.40 -3.25
N ALA A 150 -1.37 11.28 -4.12
CA ALA A 150 -0.93 12.61 -3.74
C ALA A 150 -1.92 13.68 -4.22
N ARG A 151 -2.20 14.66 -3.35
CA ARG A 151 -2.90 15.90 -3.71
C ARG A 151 -1.90 17.03 -3.92
N THR A 152 -2.18 17.92 -4.88
CA THR A 152 -1.35 19.11 -5.17
C THR A 152 -2.18 20.38 -5.23
N GLY A 153 -1.50 21.54 -5.11
CA GLY A 153 -2.16 22.85 -5.14
C GLY A 153 -3.10 23.11 -3.96
N CYS A 154 -2.88 22.42 -2.83
CA CYS A 154 -3.77 22.50 -1.68
C CYS A 154 -3.64 23.83 -0.93
N LYS A 155 -4.80 24.35 -0.50
CA LYS A 155 -4.89 25.53 0.37
C LYS A 155 -5.77 25.18 1.56
N PHE A 156 -5.13 24.85 2.67
CA PHE A 156 -5.78 24.61 3.95
C PHE A 156 -5.55 25.80 4.90
N ASP A 157 -6.57 26.18 5.64
CA ASP A 157 -6.45 27.15 6.73
C ASP A 157 -5.79 26.54 7.99
N ASP A 158 -5.57 27.35 9.01
CA ASP A 158 -4.97 26.90 10.29
C ASP A 158 -5.82 25.85 11.02
N SER A 159 -7.10 25.71 10.67
CA SER A 159 -8.01 24.69 11.19
C SER A 159 -8.01 23.41 10.34
N GLY A 160 -7.21 23.36 9.27
CA GLY A 160 -7.10 22.23 8.36
C GLY A 160 -8.23 22.12 7.34
N HIS A 161 -9.03 23.17 7.15
CA HIS A 161 -10.12 23.18 6.16
C HIS A 161 -9.68 23.82 4.84
N GLY A 162 -10.12 23.27 3.72
CA GLY A 162 -9.65 23.72 2.42
C GLY A 162 -9.93 22.73 1.30
N ALA A 163 -9.23 22.93 0.18
CA ALA A 163 -9.33 22.10 -1.01
C ALA A 163 -8.01 22.05 -1.77
N CYS A 164 -7.88 21.03 -2.62
CA CYS A 164 -6.74 20.82 -3.51
C CYS A 164 -7.13 20.98 -4.98
N SER A 165 -6.15 21.34 -5.82
CA SER A 165 -6.34 21.47 -7.26
C SER A 165 -6.41 20.11 -7.97
N THR A 166 -5.63 19.13 -7.52
CA THR A 166 -5.63 17.77 -8.07
C THR A 166 -5.77 16.74 -6.95
N GLY A 167 -6.44 15.63 -7.24
CA GLY A 167 -6.63 14.51 -6.32
C GLY A 167 -7.44 14.83 -5.06
N ASP A 168 -8.12 15.97 -5.00
CA ASP A 168 -8.90 16.38 -3.83
C ASP A 168 -9.91 15.29 -3.43
N CYS A 169 -10.11 15.07 -2.13
CA CYS A 169 -10.99 14.01 -1.65
C CYS A 169 -12.37 14.50 -1.21
N GLY A 170 -12.70 15.77 -1.45
CA GLY A 170 -14.01 16.35 -1.21
C GLY A 170 -14.45 16.36 0.26
N SER A 171 -13.55 16.06 1.20
CA SER A 171 -13.84 16.14 2.64
C SER A 171 -13.89 17.58 3.15
N GLY A 172 -13.30 18.52 2.39
CA GLY A 172 -13.09 19.90 2.84
C GLY A 172 -11.99 20.03 3.90
N GLU A 173 -11.23 18.96 4.16
CA GLU A 173 -10.23 18.87 5.23
C GLU A 173 -8.93 18.21 4.74
N VAL A 174 -7.84 18.38 5.53
CA VAL A 174 -6.60 17.62 5.30
C VAL A 174 -6.85 16.11 5.37
N ASN A 175 -7.69 15.63 6.29
CA ASN A 175 -8.08 14.22 6.34
C ASN A 175 -9.16 13.91 5.28
N CYS A 176 -9.03 12.78 4.60
CA CYS A 176 -10.00 12.37 3.58
C CYS A 176 -11.22 11.63 4.14
N ASN A 177 -11.21 11.24 5.42
CA ASN A 177 -12.38 10.76 6.16
C ASN A 177 -13.16 9.63 5.45
N GLY A 178 -12.44 8.74 4.77
CA GLY A 178 -13.02 7.61 4.03
C GLY A 178 -13.43 7.92 2.58
N ASN A 179 -13.21 9.15 2.10
CA ASN A 179 -13.41 9.51 0.70
C ASN A 179 -12.17 9.16 -0.14
N GLY A 180 -12.39 8.84 -1.41
CA GLY A 180 -11.32 8.65 -2.40
C GLY A 180 -10.94 9.95 -3.11
N ALA A 181 -9.86 9.90 -3.89
CA ALA A 181 -9.46 11.00 -4.76
C ALA A 181 -10.53 11.31 -5.82
N ALA A 182 -10.79 12.59 -6.07
CA ALA A 182 -11.42 13.07 -7.27
C ALA A 182 -10.43 12.93 -8.44
N PRO A 183 -10.76 12.18 -9.50
CA PRO A 183 -9.91 12.06 -10.68
C PRO A 183 -9.70 13.42 -11.39
N PRO A 184 -8.57 13.62 -12.08
CA PRO A 184 -7.50 12.64 -12.27
C PRO A 184 -6.51 12.54 -11.09
N ALA A 185 -6.12 11.30 -10.77
CA ALA A 185 -5.15 11.01 -9.73
C ALA A 185 -4.37 9.72 -10.02
N THR A 186 -3.05 9.78 -9.86
CA THR A 186 -2.20 8.58 -9.85
C THR A 186 -2.40 7.84 -8.52
N LEU A 187 -2.71 6.55 -8.60
CA LEU A 187 -3.02 5.72 -7.43
C LEU A 187 -1.91 4.69 -7.21
N ALA A 188 -1.55 4.44 -5.95
CA ALA A 188 -0.85 3.22 -5.54
C ALA A 188 -1.84 2.32 -4.80
N GLU A 189 -2.04 1.10 -5.28
CA GLU A 189 -3.08 0.18 -4.80
C GLU A 189 -2.44 -1.05 -4.18
N PHE A 190 -3.02 -1.54 -3.08
CA PHE A 190 -2.46 -2.64 -2.31
C PHE A 190 -3.56 -3.59 -1.82
N THR A 191 -3.23 -4.88 -1.85
CA THR A 191 -3.93 -5.95 -1.14
C THR A 191 -2.89 -6.82 -0.46
N LEU A 192 -2.73 -6.64 0.85
CA LEU A 192 -1.78 -7.41 1.64
C LEU A 192 -2.33 -8.82 1.89
N GLY A 193 -1.48 -9.84 1.79
CA GLY A 193 -1.89 -11.25 1.89
C GLY A 193 -2.07 -11.76 3.32
N GLY A 194 -1.58 -11.01 4.32
CA GLY A 194 -1.71 -11.38 5.74
C GLY A 194 -1.07 -12.73 6.09
N GLY A 195 0.08 -13.04 5.49
CA GLY A 195 0.74 -14.36 5.55
C GLY A 195 0.71 -15.09 4.21
N ALA A 196 -0.17 -14.67 3.30
CA ALA A 196 -0.09 -14.98 1.87
C ALA A 196 0.69 -13.89 1.12
N GLN A 197 0.74 -14.02 -0.21
CA GLN A 197 1.36 -13.06 -1.12
C GLN A 197 0.55 -11.76 -1.18
N ASP A 198 1.26 -10.63 -1.14
CA ASP A 198 0.69 -9.31 -1.37
C ASP A 198 0.59 -9.04 -2.88
N TYR A 199 -0.41 -8.24 -3.25
CA TYR A 199 -0.60 -7.69 -4.59
C TYR A 199 -0.54 -6.17 -4.50
N TYR A 200 0.20 -5.54 -5.40
CA TYR A 200 0.32 -4.09 -5.44
C TYR A 200 0.62 -3.60 -6.85
N ASP A 201 0.26 -2.35 -7.09
CA ASP A 201 0.46 -1.69 -8.37
C ASP A 201 0.41 -0.16 -8.22
N VAL A 202 0.86 0.53 -9.27
CA VAL A 202 0.51 1.92 -9.52
C VAL A 202 -0.43 1.96 -10.72
N SER A 203 -1.51 2.73 -10.59
CA SER A 203 -2.61 2.78 -11.54
C SER A 203 -2.85 4.19 -12.07
N LEU A 204 -2.97 4.27 -13.40
CA LEU A 204 -3.33 5.46 -14.17
C LEU A 204 -4.73 5.35 -14.78
N VAL A 205 -5.52 4.34 -14.35
CA VAL A 205 -6.91 4.13 -14.80
C VAL A 205 -7.76 5.34 -14.47
N ASP A 206 -7.52 5.96 -13.32
CA ASP A 206 -8.14 7.22 -12.88
C ASP A 206 -7.39 8.46 -13.35
N GLY A 207 -6.44 8.35 -14.28
CA GLY A 207 -5.65 9.45 -14.79
C GLY A 207 -4.33 9.64 -14.04
N TYR A 208 -3.72 10.79 -14.24
CA TYR A 208 -2.39 11.13 -13.74
C TYR A 208 -2.36 12.55 -13.19
N ASN A 209 -1.65 12.75 -12.08
CA ASN A 209 -1.36 14.09 -11.57
C ASN A 209 0.10 14.23 -11.07
N VAL A 210 0.62 13.24 -10.34
CA VAL A 210 1.97 13.26 -9.76
C VAL A 210 2.73 11.99 -10.14
N PRO A 211 4.00 12.08 -10.57
CA PRO A 211 4.82 10.89 -10.81
C PRO A 211 4.97 10.08 -9.51
N MET A 212 4.80 8.77 -9.59
CA MET A 212 4.76 7.90 -8.41
C MET A 212 5.42 6.55 -8.69
N VAL A 213 6.24 6.08 -7.76
CA VAL A 213 6.82 4.73 -7.80
C VAL A 213 6.63 4.07 -6.43
N VAL A 214 6.33 2.78 -6.45
CA VAL A 214 6.28 1.91 -5.29
C VAL A 214 7.43 0.90 -5.37
N GLU A 215 8.23 0.84 -4.32
CA GLU A 215 9.32 -0.12 -4.17
C GLU A 215 9.09 -0.98 -2.94
N ALA A 216 9.14 -2.31 -3.11
CA ALA A 216 9.13 -3.25 -1.99
C ALA A 216 10.55 -3.34 -1.39
N SER A 217 10.63 -3.31 -0.07
CA SER A 217 11.85 -3.49 0.69
C SER A 217 11.74 -4.72 1.59
N GLY A 218 12.73 -5.60 1.50
CA GLY A 218 12.64 -6.91 2.10
C GLY A 218 11.64 -7.81 1.38
N GLY A 219 11.21 -8.86 2.07
CA GLY A 219 10.30 -9.87 1.52
C GLY A 219 10.95 -10.85 0.53
N THR A 220 10.09 -11.68 -0.06
CA THR A 220 10.47 -12.75 -1.00
C THR A 220 9.49 -12.82 -2.17
N GLY A 221 9.94 -13.34 -3.30
CA GLY A 221 9.17 -13.38 -4.55
C GLY A 221 9.75 -12.42 -5.60
N SER A 222 8.88 -11.91 -6.49
CA SER A 222 9.29 -10.96 -7.54
C SER A 222 9.70 -9.61 -6.94
N CYS A 223 8.84 -9.04 -6.06
CA CYS A 223 9.09 -7.81 -5.32
C CYS A 223 9.58 -6.64 -6.20
N ALA A 224 9.16 -6.62 -7.46
CA ALA A 224 9.62 -5.64 -8.43
C ALA A 224 8.91 -4.30 -8.26
N ALA A 225 9.66 -3.21 -8.44
CA ALA A 225 9.11 -1.87 -8.41
C ALA A 225 8.06 -1.63 -9.50
N THR A 226 6.98 -0.93 -9.15
CA THR A 226 5.87 -0.53 -10.01
C THR A 226 5.73 0.98 -10.00
N GLY A 227 5.22 1.60 -11.07
CA GLY A 227 5.09 3.04 -11.12
C GLY A 227 5.28 3.73 -12.46
N CYS A 228 5.23 5.05 -12.35
CA CYS A 228 5.33 6.02 -13.42
C CYS A 228 6.23 7.18 -12.97
N GLY A 229 7.54 7.07 -13.27
CA GLY A 229 8.51 8.14 -12.99
C GLY A 229 8.55 9.23 -14.08
N ALA A 230 7.87 9.03 -15.21
CA ALA A 230 7.75 10.04 -16.25
C ALA A 230 6.75 11.12 -15.84
N ASP A 231 7.02 12.37 -16.24
CA ASP A 231 6.07 13.47 -16.15
C ASP A 231 5.08 13.39 -17.32
N LEU A 232 3.93 12.76 -17.07
CA LEU A 232 2.86 12.58 -18.06
C LEU A 232 2.11 13.88 -18.36
N ASN A 233 2.12 14.86 -17.46
CA ASN A 233 1.47 16.16 -17.71
C ASN A 233 2.10 16.87 -18.92
N ARG A 234 3.42 16.72 -19.12
CA ARG A 234 4.14 17.24 -20.29
C ARG A 234 3.85 16.52 -21.60
N ARG A 235 3.26 15.32 -21.53
CA ARG A 235 2.96 14.45 -22.68
C ARG A 235 1.46 14.20 -22.82
N CYS A 236 0.65 14.91 -22.04
CA CYS A 236 -0.79 14.72 -22.00
C CYS A 236 -1.39 15.19 -23.34
N PRO A 237 -2.16 14.33 -24.04
CA PRO A 237 -2.96 14.77 -25.18
C PRO A 237 -3.86 15.95 -24.81
N GLU A 238 -4.07 16.87 -25.74
CA GLU A 238 -4.78 18.12 -25.47
C GLU A 238 -6.21 17.86 -24.97
N GLU A 239 -6.87 16.86 -25.54
CA GLU A 239 -8.21 16.39 -25.21
C GLU A 239 -8.33 15.68 -23.84
N LEU A 240 -7.21 15.31 -23.23
CA LEU A 240 -7.15 14.71 -21.88
C LEU A 240 -6.66 15.69 -20.81
N ARG A 241 -6.08 16.82 -21.21
CA ARG A 241 -5.45 17.76 -20.29
C ARG A 241 -6.47 18.48 -19.42
N VAL A 242 -6.25 18.49 -18.11
CA VAL A 242 -7.03 19.33 -17.18
C VAL A 242 -6.57 20.78 -17.29
N ASP A 243 -7.49 21.73 -17.09
CA ASP A 243 -7.18 23.16 -17.06
C ASP A 243 -6.02 23.46 -16.10
N GLY A 244 -5.07 24.28 -16.55
CA GLY A 244 -3.81 24.54 -15.85
C GLY A 244 -2.68 23.57 -16.20
N GLY A 245 -2.99 22.40 -16.76
CA GLY A 245 -1.99 21.43 -17.23
C GLY A 245 -1.31 20.62 -16.13
N ASP A 246 -1.77 20.74 -14.88
CA ASP A 246 -1.19 20.06 -13.71
C ASP A 246 -1.68 18.62 -13.53
N ALA A 247 -2.59 18.15 -14.39
CA ALA A 247 -3.06 16.78 -14.41
C ALA A 247 -3.55 16.35 -15.80
N CYS A 248 -3.61 15.03 -16.01
CA CYS A 248 -4.02 14.39 -17.25
C CYS A 248 -5.11 13.35 -16.98
N ASN A 249 -6.28 13.52 -17.58
CA ASN A 249 -7.36 12.55 -17.51
C ASN A 249 -6.97 11.24 -18.21
N SER A 250 -7.48 10.12 -17.72
CA SER A 250 -7.58 8.92 -18.57
C SER A 250 -8.71 9.11 -19.58
N ALA A 251 -8.72 8.30 -20.64
CA ALA A 251 -9.80 8.34 -21.64
C ALA A 251 -11.18 8.06 -21.04
N CYS A 252 -11.26 7.18 -20.03
CA CYS A 252 -12.52 6.95 -19.31
C CYS A 252 -13.01 8.24 -18.62
N ARG A 253 -12.11 8.95 -17.93
CA ARG A 253 -12.45 10.17 -17.21
C ARG A 253 -12.79 11.34 -18.14
N ALA A 254 -12.11 11.44 -19.28
CA ALA A 254 -12.37 12.50 -20.26
C ALA A 254 -13.67 12.27 -21.08
N PHE A 255 -13.94 11.03 -21.49
CA PHE A 255 -15.01 10.76 -22.47
C PHE A 255 -16.20 9.96 -21.94
N GLY A 256 -16.04 9.25 -20.81
CA GLY A 256 -17.12 8.45 -20.20
C GLY A 256 -17.66 7.31 -21.07
N LYS A 257 -16.92 6.90 -22.12
CA LYS A 257 -17.37 5.86 -23.05
C LYS A 257 -17.11 4.47 -22.48
N ALA A 258 -18.03 3.55 -22.73
CA ALA A 258 -17.95 2.17 -22.26
C ALA A 258 -16.66 1.46 -22.71
N GLU A 259 -16.17 1.72 -23.94
CA GLU A 259 -14.92 1.13 -24.43
C GLU A 259 -13.67 1.62 -23.67
N TYR A 260 -13.70 2.81 -23.07
CA TYR A 260 -12.57 3.35 -22.30
C TYR A 260 -12.70 3.04 -20.81
N CYS A 261 -13.93 2.96 -20.31
CA CYS A 261 -14.22 2.65 -18.92
C CYS A 261 -14.32 1.14 -18.64
N CYS A 262 -14.24 0.31 -19.68
CA CYS A 262 -14.42 -1.13 -19.60
C CYS A 262 -15.72 -1.52 -18.87
N ASP A 263 -16.82 -0.91 -19.30
CA ASP A 263 -18.15 -1.11 -18.71
C ASP A 263 -19.11 -1.76 -19.72
N GLY A 264 -20.22 -2.33 -19.23
CA GLY A 264 -21.24 -2.97 -20.04
C GLY A 264 -20.68 -4.09 -20.92
N GLU A 265 -20.83 -3.97 -22.25
CA GLU A 265 -20.31 -4.94 -23.23
C GLU A 265 -18.77 -5.05 -23.21
N PHE A 266 -18.09 -4.02 -22.70
CA PHE A 266 -16.64 -4.00 -22.53
C PHE A 266 -16.20 -4.43 -21.12
N GLY A 267 -17.11 -4.95 -20.29
CA GLY A 267 -16.85 -5.36 -18.89
C GLY A 267 -15.99 -6.62 -18.70
N SER A 268 -15.22 -7.04 -19.71
CA SER A 268 -14.32 -8.20 -19.61
C SER A 268 -12.98 -7.95 -20.31
N PRO A 269 -11.88 -8.63 -19.89
CA PRO A 269 -10.58 -8.54 -20.58
C PRO A 269 -10.64 -8.98 -22.05
N ALA A 270 -11.59 -9.86 -22.38
CA ALA A 270 -11.80 -10.30 -23.76
C ALA A 270 -12.40 -9.18 -24.64
N ALA A 271 -13.22 -8.30 -24.07
CA ALA A 271 -13.94 -7.26 -24.80
C ALA A 271 -13.28 -5.88 -24.72
N CYS A 272 -12.77 -5.45 -23.55
CA CYS A 272 -12.06 -4.18 -23.43
C CYS A 272 -10.62 -4.33 -23.94
N LYS A 273 -10.25 -3.57 -24.97
CA LYS A 273 -8.89 -3.58 -25.53
C LYS A 273 -8.17 -2.28 -25.20
N PRO A 274 -6.83 -2.29 -25.17
CA PRO A 274 -6.06 -1.06 -25.10
C PRO A 274 -6.52 -0.06 -26.17
N SER A 275 -6.67 1.18 -25.76
CA SER A 275 -6.97 2.31 -26.66
C SER A 275 -5.68 3.06 -26.98
N VAL A 276 -5.74 3.93 -28.00
CA VAL A 276 -4.62 4.85 -28.29
C VAL A 276 -4.20 5.67 -27.06
N TYR A 277 -5.15 6.04 -26.20
CA TYR A 277 -4.86 6.82 -24.99
C TYR A 277 -4.19 5.98 -23.90
N SER A 278 -4.67 4.75 -23.66
CA SER A 278 -4.03 3.87 -22.67
C SER A 278 -2.66 3.41 -23.15
N GLU A 279 -2.44 3.26 -24.46
CA GLU A 279 -1.13 2.98 -25.04
C GLU A 279 -0.14 4.15 -24.85
N ILE A 280 -0.59 5.41 -24.92
CA ILE A 280 0.24 6.58 -24.61
C ILE A 280 0.73 6.52 -23.16
N PHE A 281 -0.18 6.25 -22.21
CA PHE A 281 0.18 6.13 -20.79
C PHE A 281 1.11 4.94 -20.57
N LYS A 282 0.83 3.80 -21.20
CA LYS A 282 1.63 2.59 -21.07
C LYS A 282 3.04 2.74 -21.63
N SER A 283 3.17 3.41 -22.77
CA SER A 283 4.46 3.68 -23.40
C SER A 283 5.38 4.53 -22.51
N ALA A 284 4.80 5.52 -21.82
CA ALA A 284 5.55 6.32 -20.85
C ALA A 284 5.83 5.57 -19.55
N CYS A 285 4.88 4.73 -19.10
CA CYS A 285 4.89 4.08 -17.79
C CYS A 285 4.56 2.60 -17.92
N PRO A 286 5.50 1.77 -18.43
CA PRO A 286 5.25 0.37 -18.78
C PRO A 286 4.99 -0.53 -17.58
N LYS A 287 5.30 -0.07 -16.36
CA LYS A 287 5.10 -0.78 -15.10
C LYS A 287 3.93 -0.24 -14.28
N ALA A 288 3.04 0.56 -14.87
CA ALA A 288 1.80 1.01 -14.26
C ALA A 288 0.61 0.52 -15.08
N TYR A 289 -0.55 0.35 -14.44
CA TYR A 289 -1.81 0.10 -15.13
C TYR A 289 -2.18 1.32 -15.98
N SER A 290 -2.43 1.13 -17.27
CA SER A 290 -2.89 2.20 -18.15
C SER A 290 -4.40 2.17 -18.47
N TYR A 291 -5.06 1.04 -18.22
CA TYR A 291 -6.51 0.82 -18.31
C TYR A 291 -6.94 -0.36 -17.44
N ALA A 292 -8.24 -0.59 -17.28
CA ALA A 292 -8.79 -1.47 -16.24
C ALA A 292 -8.39 -2.96 -16.31
N PHE A 293 -7.95 -3.47 -17.48
CA PHE A 293 -7.58 -4.89 -17.64
C PHE A 293 -6.12 -5.06 -18.10
N ASP A 294 -5.23 -4.19 -17.65
CA ASP A 294 -3.77 -4.21 -17.95
C ASP A 294 -2.97 -5.11 -16.97
N ASP A 295 -3.54 -6.23 -16.53
CA ASP A 295 -3.00 -7.02 -15.42
C ASP A 295 -1.62 -7.62 -15.73
N ALA A 296 -1.43 -8.08 -16.96
CA ALA A 296 -0.30 -8.92 -17.38
C ALA A 296 1.07 -8.26 -17.19
N THR A 297 1.11 -6.92 -17.17
CA THR A 297 2.36 -6.15 -17.04
C THR A 297 2.34 -5.16 -15.88
N SER A 298 1.25 -5.15 -15.09
CA SER A 298 0.99 -4.08 -14.13
C SER A 298 0.65 -4.57 -12.73
N THR A 299 0.33 -5.86 -12.55
CA THR A 299 0.18 -6.46 -11.21
C THR A 299 1.52 -6.95 -10.70
N PHE A 300 1.92 -6.50 -9.52
CA PHE A 300 3.16 -6.93 -8.88
C PHE A 300 2.86 -7.65 -7.57
N THR A 301 3.76 -8.56 -7.21
CA THR A 301 3.61 -9.40 -6.02
C THR A 301 4.86 -9.49 -5.19
N CYS A 302 4.68 -9.59 -3.88
CA CYS A 302 5.76 -9.77 -2.91
C CYS A 302 5.20 -10.40 -1.63
N SER A 303 6.02 -11.10 -0.86
CA SER A 303 5.59 -11.70 0.41
C SER A 303 6.46 -11.21 1.55
N GLY A 304 5.85 -10.61 2.58
CA GLY A 304 6.54 -10.19 3.80
C GLY A 304 7.47 -8.99 3.60
N ALA A 305 7.08 -8.04 2.77
CA ALA A 305 7.82 -6.81 2.52
C ALA A 305 7.21 -5.60 3.22
N ASP A 306 8.04 -4.58 3.40
CA ASP A 306 7.63 -3.20 3.60
C ASP A 306 7.61 -2.48 2.24
N TYR A 307 6.93 -1.34 2.14
CA TYR A 307 6.78 -0.62 0.88
C TYR A 307 7.10 0.86 1.02
N THR A 308 7.84 1.40 0.05
CA THR A 308 8.12 2.83 -0.07
C THR A 308 7.37 3.40 -1.26
N ILE A 309 6.50 4.38 -1.02
CA ILE A 309 5.76 5.16 -2.02
C ILE A 309 6.50 6.48 -2.19
N THR A 310 7.13 6.67 -3.36
CA THR A 310 7.88 7.88 -3.69
C THR A 310 7.11 8.74 -4.67
N PHE A 311 6.83 9.99 -4.29
CA PHE A 311 6.31 11.02 -5.19
C PHE A 311 7.46 11.77 -5.86
N CYS A 312 7.32 12.05 -7.16
CA CYS A 312 8.36 12.62 -8.02
C CYS A 312 9.72 11.90 -7.89
N PRO A 313 9.78 10.57 -8.05
CA PRO A 313 11.05 9.85 -7.98
C PRO A 313 12.03 10.47 -8.98
N THR A 314 13.25 10.77 -8.53
CA THR A 314 14.34 11.14 -9.42
C THR A 314 14.43 10.09 -10.51
N SER A 315 14.23 10.50 -11.76
CA SER A 315 14.20 9.61 -12.92
C SER A 315 15.25 8.51 -12.77
N LEU A 316 14.83 7.24 -12.72
CA LEU A 316 15.69 6.08 -13.02
C LEU A 316 16.62 6.51 -14.15
N PRO A 317 17.95 6.33 -14.03
CA PRO A 317 18.94 7.11 -14.76
C PRO A 317 18.52 7.27 -16.20
N SER A 318 17.99 8.46 -16.50
CA SER A 318 17.80 8.88 -17.87
C SER A 318 19.18 8.79 -18.53
N LEU A 319 19.19 8.53 -19.84
CA LEU A 319 20.35 8.42 -20.71
C LEU A 319 21.44 9.51 -20.54
N LYS A 320 21.21 10.52 -19.70
CA LYS A 320 22.16 11.54 -19.27
C LYS A 320 23.35 10.99 -18.48
N SER A 321 23.18 9.91 -17.71
CA SER A 321 24.31 9.29 -16.95
C SER A 321 25.26 8.49 -17.84
N LEU A 322 24.82 8.06 -19.03
CA LEU A 322 25.67 7.38 -20.03
C LEU A 322 26.44 8.37 -20.92
N MET A 323 26.05 9.65 -20.94
CA MET A 323 26.73 10.69 -21.72
C MET A 323 27.86 11.38 -20.96
N ASP A 324 27.98 11.17 -19.65
CA ASP A 324 29.06 11.73 -18.82
C ASP A 324 30.18 10.71 -18.52
N SER A 325 30.20 9.59 -19.25
CA SER A 325 31.21 8.54 -19.10
C SER A 325 31.50 7.86 -20.44
N GLY A 326 32.18 8.59 -21.33
CA GLY A 326 32.79 7.97 -22.51
C GLY A 326 32.88 8.88 -23.72
N ALA A 327 34.02 9.56 -23.86
CA ALA A 327 34.47 10.04 -25.16
C ALA A 327 34.81 8.85 -26.06
N GLY A 328 34.19 8.76 -27.25
CA GLY A 328 34.71 7.95 -28.35
C GLY A 328 33.70 7.09 -29.10
N SER A 329 33.39 7.52 -30.32
CA SER A 329 32.94 6.72 -31.48
C SER A 329 31.62 5.94 -31.37
N SER A 330 30.53 6.56 -31.85
CA SER A 330 29.43 5.90 -32.63
C SER A 330 28.26 6.85 -32.95
N VAL A 331 28.53 8.14 -33.19
CA VAL A 331 27.48 9.15 -33.46
C VAL A 331 26.74 8.92 -34.79
N GLU A 332 27.24 8.04 -35.67
CA GLU A 332 26.59 7.76 -36.96
C GLU A 332 25.46 6.72 -36.92
N GLN A 333 25.46 5.75 -35.99
CA GLN A 333 24.42 4.69 -35.96
C GLN A 333 23.14 5.11 -35.22
N ALA A 334 23.23 5.98 -34.21
CA ALA A 334 22.05 6.38 -33.43
C ALA A 334 21.10 7.30 -34.22
N ALA A 335 21.65 8.19 -35.06
CA ALA A 335 20.86 9.10 -35.88
C ALA A 335 20.05 8.39 -37.00
N VAL A 336 20.48 7.19 -37.42
CA VAL A 336 19.80 6.39 -38.44
C VAL A 336 18.58 5.68 -37.85
N ALA A 337 18.65 5.20 -36.61
CA ALA A 337 17.52 4.57 -35.92
C ALA A 337 16.37 5.58 -35.64
N THR A 338 16.71 6.83 -35.30
CA THR A 338 15.70 7.87 -35.03
C THR A 338 15.06 8.45 -36.30
N LYS A 339 15.66 8.27 -37.48
CA LYS A 339 14.98 8.58 -38.76
C LYS A 339 14.09 7.44 -39.25
N SER A 340 14.47 6.19 -38.95
CA SER A 340 13.71 5.01 -39.38
C SER A 340 12.34 4.87 -38.69
N TRP A 341 12.21 5.26 -37.41
CA TRP A 341 10.91 5.14 -36.73
C TRP A 341 9.91 6.23 -37.16
N ILE A 342 10.37 7.45 -37.47
CA ILE A 342 9.50 8.54 -37.98
C ILE A 342 8.98 8.19 -39.38
N ALA A 343 9.78 7.53 -40.22
CA ALA A 343 9.36 7.09 -41.55
C ALA A 343 8.26 6.01 -41.51
N ASN A 344 8.34 5.08 -40.55
CA ASN A 344 7.36 3.97 -40.42
C ASN A 344 6.00 4.42 -39.87
N LEU A 345 5.90 5.61 -39.27
CA LEU A 345 4.63 6.20 -38.83
C LEU A 345 3.92 6.97 -39.97
N ALA A 346 4.66 7.39 -41.00
CA ALA A 346 4.14 8.19 -42.12
C ALA A 346 3.62 7.36 -43.31
N THR A 347 4.00 6.08 -43.41
CA THR A 347 3.49 5.18 -44.44
C THR A 347 2.83 3.98 -43.79
N GLY A 348 1.49 3.99 -43.73
CA GLY A 348 0.67 2.86 -43.27
C GLY A 348 0.85 1.63 -44.17
N ALA A 349 1.95 0.89 -43.98
CA ALA A 349 2.27 -0.32 -44.70
C ALA A 349 2.17 -1.53 -43.77
N SER A 350 0.98 -2.16 -43.79
CA SER A 350 0.80 -3.55 -43.37
C SER A 350 1.66 -4.44 -44.26
N THR A 351 2.53 -5.26 -43.67
CA THR A 351 3.12 -6.41 -44.38
C THR A 351 2.67 -7.71 -43.73
N ARG A 352 1.96 -8.47 -44.55
CA ARG A 352 1.28 -9.74 -44.27
C ARG A 352 2.30 -10.90 -44.30
N THR A 353 2.10 -11.84 -43.38
CA THR A 353 2.38 -13.29 -43.47
C THR A 353 3.76 -13.78 -43.95
N GLN A 354 4.45 -14.56 -43.11
CA GLN A 354 5.00 -15.87 -43.52
C GLN A 354 4.96 -16.93 -42.39
N HIS A 355 4.26 -18.02 -42.74
CA HIS A 355 4.33 -19.43 -42.39
C HIS A 355 5.06 -19.98 -41.15
N PHE A 356 4.29 -20.79 -40.42
CA PHE A 356 4.66 -21.92 -39.57
C PHE A 356 5.62 -22.92 -40.23
N ALA A 357 6.60 -23.41 -39.46
CA ALA A 357 6.94 -24.84 -39.38
C ALA A 357 7.62 -25.15 -38.02
N PRO A 358 7.35 -26.31 -37.39
CA PRO A 358 7.70 -26.61 -36.00
C PRO A 358 9.04 -27.35 -35.88
N SER A 359 9.86 -27.02 -34.87
CA SER A 359 10.97 -27.88 -34.46
C SER A 359 10.56 -28.77 -33.29
N ILE A 360 10.40 -30.06 -33.59
CA ILE A 360 10.26 -31.15 -32.63
C ILE A 360 11.67 -31.55 -32.16
N SER A 361 11.89 -31.62 -30.84
CA SER A 361 12.89 -32.54 -30.26
C SER A 361 12.60 -32.78 -28.77
N PRO A 362 12.84 -34.00 -28.24
CA PRO A 362 12.00 -34.62 -27.24
C PRO A 362 12.58 -34.53 -25.81
N PHE A 363 11.80 -34.04 -24.86
CA PHE A 363 11.96 -34.35 -23.44
C PHE A 363 10.57 -34.38 -22.80
N PHE A 364 9.90 -35.52 -22.95
CA PHE A 364 8.72 -35.86 -22.19
C PHE A 364 9.01 -37.10 -21.34
N VAL A 365 8.33 -37.14 -20.19
CA VAL A 365 8.08 -38.32 -19.34
C VAL A 365 9.18 -38.66 -18.32
N ALA A 366 9.09 -38.04 -17.13
CA ALA A 366 9.23 -38.72 -15.83
C ALA A 366 9.16 -37.72 -14.66
N LEU A 367 7.96 -37.33 -14.21
CA LEU A 367 7.75 -36.97 -12.80
C LEU A 367 6.27 -36.98 -12.37
N THR A 368 5.54 -38.02 -12.76
CA THR A 368 4.17 -38.28 -12.27
C THR A 368 4.02 -39.66 -11.63
N PHE A 369 5.12 -40.28 -11.17
CA PHE A 369 5.12 -41.65 -10.61
C PHE A 369 5.67 -41.81 -9.18
N ILE A 370 5.69 -40.75 -8.35
CA ILE A 370 6.06 -40.87 -6.92
C ILE A 370 4.97 -40.30 -5.98
N ILE A 371 3.69 -40.47 -6.35
CA ILE A 371 2.55 -40.16 -5.45
C ILE A 371 1.66 -41.41 -5.18
N LEU A 372 2.01 -42.59 -5.70
CA LEU A 372 1.17 -43.80 -5.53
C LEU A 372 1.90 -45.04 -4.97
N SER A 373 2.87 -44.87 -4.07
CA SER A 373 3.57 -46.02 -3.45
C SER A 373 3.70 -46.01 -1.93
N ASN A 374 3.09 -45.07 -1.20
CA ASN A 374 3.13 -45.07 0.28
C ASN A 374 1.73 -45.00 0.93
N LEU A 375 0.71 -45.45 0.22
CA LEU A 375 -0.52 -45.94 0.82
C LEU A 375 -0.56 -47.44 0.53
N ILE A 376 -0.57 -48.23 1.62
CA ILE A 376 -0.42 -49.70 1.71
C ILE A 376 1.01 -50.16 2.08
N SER A 377 1.40 -49.89 3.33
CA SER A 377 1.98 -50.86 4.27
C SER A 377 1.85 -50.35 5.70
#